data_AF-A0A932PIC8-F1
#
_entry.id   AF-A0A932PIC8-F1
#
_cell.length_a   1.000
_cell.length_b   1.000
_cell.length_c   1.000
_cell.angle_alpha   90.00
_cell.angle_beta   90.00
_cell.angle_gamma   90.00
#
_symmetry.space_group_name_H-M   'P 1'
#
loop_
_entity.id
_entity.type
_entity.pdbx_description
1 polymer ?
#
loop_
_entity_poly.entity_id
_entity_poly.type
_entity_poly.pdbx_seq_one_letter_code
_entity_poly.pdbx_strand_id
1 'polypeptide(L)'
;MPLASAKPVADPTVATTPAGDLAAPPFALTASDLREAQRYLPHATPEEQAAFAERQLRARSRTAVLLEFYRRYPCHLADLHLLAACAVALGRFRGFSPEFDEMGEEFMPAGPDGSPRTAAWRKYADACEAGRPWQTRDELWIAAHMEDMERVRSSGLDERFRQQTSAHAHDPTWQAIQQHVDATLGTRLMDSFALDGTVAYETAFAHSLSATFSRLCTVSWHMVRRYWWEGFRAMLTPAGESRPGIVTYRRLAIGAARYSFTVWNASRVYRRGMRERDRGRRQAEDGWPLLADVLGPRIHEVHPLIVRFYQNPAHFQVRVRVDLHTLPTKFWSRVITLLIGQGPYEESGSEVDAQFRVFRRGDGSMHFLRELYMGGTLRVFDSDFVVRSVEGVPTLFEVFVDKHIEVELCVTPLEEGGLSIRGTNFYYRGTRLPCPGLRVEFQSHVWKDENSEDVLEIEGRLLMQPDSGWGRLLMCRLLRRPEVLGTIVYVARPLAAGVVVKTTS
;
A
#
# COMPACT_ATOMS: atom_id res chain seq x y z
N MET A 1 -12.61 -74.42 -28.59
CA MET A 1 -13.17 -74.00 -29.90
C MET A 1 -14.45 -73.21 -29.63
N PRO A 2 -14.79 -72.14 -30.35
CA PRO A 2 -13.99 -70.98 -30.77
C PRO A 2 -14.61 -69.63 -30.28
N LEU A 3 -13.82 -68.56 -30.43
CA LEU A 3 -14.18 -67.16 -30.77
C LEU A 3 -15.21 -66.38 -29.94
N ALA A 4 -14.74 -65.36 -29.20
CA ALA A 4 -15.39 -64.05 -29.14
C ALA A 4 -14.41 -62.91 -28.75
N SER A 5 -13.94 -62.21 -29.78
CA SER A 5 -13.71 -60.76 -29.87
C SER A 5 -12.97 -60.02 -28.74
N ALA A 6 -11.66 -59.83 -28.92
CA ALA A 6 -10.92 -58.72 -28.32
C ALA A 6 -11.28 -57.41 -29.06
N LYS A 7 -11.76 -56.40 -28.32
CA LYS A 7 -11.80 -55.00 -28.80
C LYS A 7 -10.43 -54.35 -28.55
N PRO A 8 -9.92 -53.54 -29.50
CA PRO A 8 -8.71 -52.78 -29.26
C PRO A 8 -8.98 -51.60 -28.33
N VAL A 9 -8.05 -51.40 -27.39
CA VAL A 9 -7.90 -50.21 -26.56
C VAL A 9 -7.51 -49.05 -27.49
N ALA A 10 -8.36 -48.03 -27.56
CA ALA A 10 -8.02 -46.77 -28.23
C ALA A 10 -7.34 -45.83 -27.24
N ASP A 11 -6.18 -45.32 -27.63
CA ASP A 11 -5.47 -44.20 -27.02
C ASP A 11 -6.41 -43.03 -26.69
N PRO A 12 -6.29 -42.38 -25.52
CA PRO A 12 -6.87 -41.07 -25.31
C PRO A 12 -5.91 -40.03 -25.90
N THR A 13 -5.96 -39.85 -27.21
CA THR A 13 -5.46 -38.61 -27.83
C THR A 13 -6.29 -37.47 -27.27
N VAL A 14 -5.66 -36.67 -26.41
CA VAL A 14 -6.15 -35.39 -25.92
C VAL A 14 -6.44 -34.51 -27.13
N ALA A 15 -7.71 -34.47 -27.54
CA ALA A 15 -8.19 -33.52 -28.51
C ALA A 15 -8.26 -32.15 -27.82
N THR A 16 -7.21 -31.36 -28.00
CA THR A 16 -7.23 -29.91 -27.85
C THR A 16 -8.35 -29.37 -28.74
N THR A 17 -9.47 -29.01 -28.13
CA THR A 17 -10.54 -28.29 -28.83
C THR A 17 -10.04 -26.86 -29.04
N PRO A 18 -9.99 -26.33 -30.26
CA PRO A 18 -9.63 -24.93 -30.48
C PRO A 18 -10.73 -24.06 -29.86
N ALA A 19 -10.31 -22.97 -29.19
CA ALA A 19 -11.16 -21.94 -28.64
C ALA A 19 -12.02 -21.33 -29.75
N GLY A 20 -13.25 -21.85 -29.91
CA GLY A 20 -14.24 -21.35 -30.83
C GLY A 20 -15.23 -20.45 -30.12
N ASP A 21 -15.23 -19.17 -30.49
CA ASP A 21 -16.34 -18.21 -30.49
C ASP A 21 -17.42 -18.37 -29.41
N LEU A 22 -17.17 -17.79 -28.23
CA LEU A 22 -18.23 -17.40 -27.30
C LEU A 22 -18.52 -15.90 -27.49
N ALA A 23 -19.22 -15.56 -28.56
CA ALA A 23 -19.72 -14.21 -28.80
C ALA A 23 -20.77 -13.83 -27.73
N ALA A 24 -20.41 -12.91 -26.85
CA ALA A 24 -21.38 -12.16 -26.05
C ALA A 24 -22.41 -11.52 -27.02
N PRO A 25 -23.70 -11.40 -26.63
CA PRO A 25 -24.72 -10.86 -27.53
C PRO A 25 -24.25 -9.47 -28.03
N PRO A 26 -24.22 -9.23 -29.37
CA PRO A 26 -23.71 -7.98 -29.89
C PRO A 26 -24.63 -6.86 -29.43
N PHE A 27 -24.15 -6.02 -28.52
CA PHE A 27 -24.86 -4.80 -28.17
C PHE A 27 -25.01 -3.97 -29.44
N ALA A 28 -26.25 -3.73 -29.88
CA ALA A 28 -26.49 -2.88 -31.03
C ALA A 28 -25.84 -1.51 -30.79
N LEU A 29 -24.91 -1.13 -31.67
CA LEU A 29 -24.26 0.17 -31.63
C LEU A 29 -25.29 1.26 -31.88
N THR A 30 -25.31 2.27 -31.02
CA THR A 30 -26.16 3.45 -31.23
C THR A 30 -25.38 4.59 -31.85
N ALA A 31 -26.10 5.57 -32.40
CA ALA A 31 -25.52 6.83 -32.84
C ALA A 31 -24.77 7.59 -31.72
N SER A 32 -25.10 7.35 -30.44
CA SER A 32 -24.33 7.91 -29.33
C SER A 32 -22.96 7.25 -29.18
N ASP A 33 -22.90 5.93 -29.33
CA ASP A 33 -21.65 5.15 -29.19
C ASP A 33 -20.67 5.50 -30.32
N LEU A 34 -21.17 5.63 -31.55
CA LEU A 34 -20.38 6.05 -32.71
C LEU A 34 -19.91 7.50 -32.61
N ARG A 35 -20.75 8.43 -32.14
CA ARG A 35 -20.32 9.82 -31.86
C ARG A 35 -19.26 9.90 -30.78
N GLU A 36 -19.29 9.00 -29.79
CA GLU A 36 -18.23 8.92 -28.80
C GLU A 36 -16.94 8.40 -29.43
N ALA A 37 -16.98 7.32 -30.23
CA ALA A 37 -15.83 6.80 -30.94
C ALA A 37 -15.17 7.83 -31.86
N GLN A 38 -15.96 8.60 -32.63
CA GLN A 38 -15.47 9.67 -33.50
C GLN A 38 -14.68 10.75 -32.73
N ARG A 39 -15.02 11.01 -31.45
CA ARG A 39 -14.26 11.99 -30.64
C ARG A 39 -12.87 11.49 -30.25
N TYR A 40 -12.70 10.18 -30.11
CA TYR A 40 -11.41 9.57 -29.75
C TYR A 40 -10.60 9.17 -30.99
N LEU A 41 -11.27 8.94 -32.12
CA LEU A 41 -10.69 8.54 -33.39
C LEU A 41 -11.25 9.41 -34.54
N PRO A 42 -10.94 10.73 -34.59
CA PRO A 42 -11.57 11.67 -35.52
C PRO A 42 -11.21 11.41 -36.99
N HIS A 43 -10.09 10.74 -37.25
CA HIS A 43 -9.58 10.43 -38.59
C HIS A 43 -9.67 8.94 -38.95
N ALA A 44 -10.23 8.12 -38.06
CA ALA A 44 -10.37 6.69 -38.33
C ALA A 44 -11.55 6.39 -39.25
N THR A 45 -11.48 5.25 -39.91
CA THR A 45 -12.54 4.72 -40.75
C THR A 45 -13.80 4.40 -39.91
N PRO A 46 -14.99 4.35 -40.54
CA PRO A 46 -16.22 3.96 -39.83
C PRO A 46 -16.12 2.58 -39.15
N GLU A 47 -15.39 1.65 -39.76
CA GLU A 47 -15.15 0.30 -39.21
C GLU A 47 -14.29 0.36 -37.94
N GLU A 48 -13.22 1.14 -37.94
CA GLU A 48 -12.38 1.35 -36.75
C GLU A 48 -13.14 2.04 -35.61
N GLN A 49 -14.01 3.00 -35.94
CA GLN A 49 -14.88 3.66 -34.97
C GLN A 49 -15.92 2.70 -34.39
N ALA A 50 -16.52 1.85 -35.22
CA ALA A 50 -17.45 0.81 -34.75
C ALA A 50 -16.75 -0.20 -33.84
N ALA A 51 -15.57 -0.68 -34.23
CA ALA A 51 -14.78 -1.63 -33.44
C ALA A 51 -14.32 -1.02 -32.09
N PHE A 52 -13.96 0.27 -32.07
CA PHE A 52 -13.69 1.01 -30.85
C PHE A 52 -14.92 1.04 -29.93
N ALA A 53 -16.07 1.43 -30.47
CA ALA A 53 -17.31 1.53 -29.72
C ALA A 53 -17.75 0.19 -29.14
N GLU A 54 -17.60 -0.89 -29.91
CA GLU A 54 -17.92 -2.25 -29.49
C GLU A 54 -17.02 -2.70 -28.32
N ARG A 55 -15.70 -2.52 -28.42
CA ARG A 55 -14.77 -2.81 -27.31
C ARG A 55 -15.10 -2.01 -26.06
N GLN A 56 -15.54 -0.76 -26.21
CA GLN A 56 -16.00 0.05 -25.08
C GLN A 56 -17.28 -0.47 -24.43
N LEU A 57 -18.25 -0.92 -25.22
CA LEU A 57 -19.46 -1.56 -24.68
C LEU A 57 -19.13 -2.87 -23.97
N ARG A 58 -18.25 -3.70 -24.54
CA ARG A 58 -17.76 -4.92 -23.90
C ARG A 58 -17.08 -4.63 -22.56
N ALA A 59 -16.18 -3.66 -22.50
CA ALA A 59 -15.53 -3.25 -21.26
C ALA A 59 -16.54 -2.83 -20.17
N ARG A 60 -17.57 -2.06 -20.54
CA ARG A 60 -18.62 -1.63 -19.61
C ARG A 60 -19.54 -2.76 -19.17
N SER A 61 -19.80 -3.72 -20.06
CA SER A 61 -20.53 -4.96 -19.75
C SER A 61 -19.77 -5.81 -18.75
N ARG A 62 -18.47 -6.04 -19.00
CA ARG A 62 -17.57 -6.76 -18.08
C ARG A 62 -17.55 -6.14 -16.70
N THR A 63 -17.51 -4.81 -16.59
CA THR A 63 -17.59 -4.14 -15.29
C THR A 63 -18.93 -4.40 -14.58
N ALA A 64 -20.04 -4.54 -15.31
CA ALA A 64 -21.32 -4.92 -14.71
C ALA A 64 -21.26 -6.34 -14.14
N VAL A 65 -20.69 -7.29 -14.90
CA VAL A 65 -20.49 -8.68 -14.47
C VAL A 65 -19.59 -8.74 -13.24
N LEU A 66 -18.48 -8.00 -13.21
CA LEU A 66 -17.58 -7.91 -12.05
C LEU A 66 -18.29 -7.37 -10.80
N LEU A 67 -19.08 -6.31 -10.95
CA LEU A 67 -19.84 -5.73 -9.85
C LEU A 67 -20.81 -6.75 -9.24
N GLU A 68 -21.50 -7.51 -10.08
CA GLU A 68 -22.44 -8.54 -9.62
C GLU A 68 -21.71 -9.72 -8.99
N PHE A 69 -20.61 -10.17 -9.58
CA PHE A 69 -19.78 -11.25 -9.05
C PHE A 69 -19.28 -10.93 -7.64
N TYR A 70 -18.66 -9.75 -7.44
CA TYR A 70 -18.13 -9.37 -6.12
C TYR A 70 -19.20 -8.95 -5.11
N ARG A 71 -20.41 -8.62 -5.58
CA ARG A 71 -21.58 -8.47 -4.70
C ARG A 71 -21.97 -9.83 -4.09
N ARG A 72 -21.86 -10.90 -4.87
CA ARG A 72 -22.17 -12.27 -4.43
C ARG A 72 -21.02 -12.92 -3.66
N TYR A 73 -19.78 -12.69 -4.09
CA TYR A 73 -18.57 -13.27 -3.50
C TYR A 73 -17.65 -12.13 -3.05
N PRO A 74 -17.81 -11.60 -1.83
CA PRO A 74 -17.00 -10.48 -1.38
C PRO A 74 -15.62 -10.95 -0.88
N CYS A 75 -14.60 -10.14 -1.14
CA CYS A 75 -13.27 -10.19 -0.49
C CYS A 75 -12.69 -8.77 -0.37
N HIS A 76 -11.61 -8.57 0.40
CA HIS A 76 -10.99 -7.24 0.52
C HIS A 76 -10.33 -6.81 -0.79
N LEU A 77 -9.88 -7.78 -1.59
CA LEU A 77 -9.15 -7.54 -2.83
C LEU A 77 -10.06 -7.25 -4.03
N ALA A 78 -11.36 -7.52 -3.90
CA ALA A 78 -12.37 -7.24 -4.91
C ALA A 78 -12.37 -5.76 -5.33
N ASP A 79 -12.19 -4.86 -4.37
CA ASP A 79 -12.17 -3.42 -4.62
C ASP A 79 -11.01 -2.99 -5.53
N LEU A 80 -9.89 -3.71 -5.52
CA LEU A 80 -8.78 -3.45 -6.44
C LEU A 80 -9.16 -3.80 -7.89
N HIS A 81 -9.79 -4.96 -8.08
CA HIS A 81 -10.23 -5.39 -9.39
C HIS A 81 -11.31 -4.45 -9.94
N LEU A 82 -12.26 -4.07 -9.09
CA LEU A 82 -13.32 -3.12 -9.43
C LEU A 82 -12.76 -1.73 -9.75
N LEU A 83 -11.74 -1.27 -9.02
CA LEU A 83 -11.03 -0.03 -9.35
C LEU A 83 -10.40 -0.12 -10.74
N ALA A 84 -9.64 -1.18 -11.03
CA ALA A 84 -8.99 -1.37 -12.31
C ALA A 84 -10.01 -1.43 -13.46
N ALA A 85 -11.09 -2.20 -13.32
CA ALA A 85 -12.14 -2.31 -14.32
C ALA A 85 -12.87 -0.97 -14.56
N CYS A 86 -13.16 -0.22 -13.49
CA CYS A 86 -13.74 1.11 -13.61
C CYS A 86 -12.79 2.09 -14.32
N ALA A 87 -11.51 2.09 -13.93
CA ALA A 87 -10.50 2.97 -14.50
C ALA A 87 -10.25 2.68 -15.98
N VAL A 88 -10.16 1.41 -16.38
CA VAL A 88 -9.96 1.00 -17.78
C VAL A 88 -11.14 1.41 -18.66
N ALA A 89 -12.37 1.13 -18.22
CA ALA A 89 -13.57 1.49 -18.96
C ALA A 89 -13.75 3.03 -19.03
N LEU A 90 -13.39 3.75 -17.96
CA LEU A 90 -13.38 5.21 -17.93
C LEU A 90 -12.23 5.81 -18.77
N GLY A 91 -11.07 5.17 -18.88
CA GLY A 91 -9.94 5.66 -19.70
C GLY A 91 -10.15 5.47 -21.20
N ARG A 92 -11.16 4.66 -21.58
CA ARG A 92 -11.44 4.18 -22.94
C ARG A 92 -10.34 3.30 -23.52
N PHE A 93 -9.49 2.74 -22.66
CA PHE A 93 -8.24 2.08 -23.05
C PHE A 93 -8.47 0.87 -23.96
N ARG A 94 -9.48 0.05 -23.64
CA ARG A 94 -9.87 -1.12 -24.44
C ARG A 94 -10.31 -0.76 -25.86
N GLY A 95 -10.71 0.50 -26.10
CA GLY A 95 -11.15 0.95 -27.42
C GLY A 95 -9.98 1.06 -28.40
N PHE A 96 -8.78 1.38 -27.90
CA PHE A 96 -7.60 1.64 -28.72
C PHE A 96 -6.83 0.37 -29.11
N SER A 97 -6.88 -0.69 -28.30
CA SER A 97 -6.11 -1.92 -28.55
C SER A 97 -7.00 -3.16 -28.41
N PRO A 98 -7.12 -3.99 -29.47
CA PRO A 98 -7.83 -5.27 -29.39
C PRO A 98 -7.15 -6.26 -28.44
N GLU A 99 -5.82 -6.29 -28.40
CA GLU A 99 -5.01 -7.14 -27.52
C GLU A 99 -5.19 -6.73 -26.07
N PHE A 100 -5.26 -5.42 -25.81
CA PHE A 100 -5.68 -4.94 -24.50
C PHE A 100 -7.11 -5.40 -24.22
N ASP A 101 -8.05 -5.36 -25.16
CA ASP A 101 -9.40 -5.88 -24.94
C ASP A 101 -9.44 -7.37 -24.57
N GLU A 102 -8.68 -8.20 -25.28
CA GLU A 102 -8.53 -9.63 -25.04
C GLU A 102 -7.91 -9.93 -23.68
N MET A 103 -6.85 -9.20 -23.28
CA MET A 103 -6.32 -9.31 -21.90
C MET A 103 -7.39 -9.01 -20.86
N GLY A 104 -8.33 -8.10 -21.15
CA GLY A 104 -9.45 -7.81 -20.27
C GLY A 104 -10.43 -8.95 -20.11
N GLU A 105 -10.65 -9.72 -21.17
CA GLU A 105 -11.43 -10.95 -21.10
C GLU A 105 -10.71 -11.99 -20.22
N GLU A 106 -9.39 -12.13 -20.40
CA GLU A 106 -8.57 -13.05 -19.63
C GLU A 106 -8.54 -12.78 -18.13
N PHE A 107 -8.84 -11.56 -17.68
CA PHE A 107 -8.93 -11.24 -16.25
C PHE A 107 -10.33 -11.41 -15.64
N MET A 108 -11.33 -11.84 -16.41
CA MET A 108 -12.69 -11.97 -15.89
C MET A 108 -12.82 -13.19 -14.95
N PRO A 109 -13.27 -12.98 -13.68
CA PRO A 109 -13.47 -14.09 -12.74
C PRO A 109 -14.73 -14.90 -13.05
N ALA A 110 -15.64 -14.33 -13.83
CA ALA A 110 -16.93 -14.91 -14.17
C ALA A 110 -17.16 -14.91 -15.68
N GLY A 111 -17.87 -15.93 -16.15
CA GLY A 111 -18.36 -16.00 -17.52
C GLY A 111 -19.56 -15.06 -17.77
N PRO A 112 -20.10 -15.04 -19.01
CA PRO A 112 -21.25 -14.21 -19.38
C PRO A 112 -22.51 -14.47 -18.55
N ASP A 113 -22.66 -15.66 -17.98
CA ASP A 113 -23.76 -16.09 -17.11
C ASP A 113 -23.54 -15.75 -15.63
N GLY A 114 -22.41 -15.12 -15.28
CA GLY A 114 -22.03 -14.79 -13.92
C GLY A 114 -21.46 -15.98 -13.11
N SER A 115 -21.30 -17.15 -13.73
CA SER A 115 -20.69 -18.31 -13.09
C SER A 115 -19.15 -18.19 -13.02
N PRO A 116 -18.48 -18.76 -11.99
CA PRO A 116 -17.03 -18.71 -11.91
C PRO A 116 -16.38 -19.35 -13.15
N ARG A 117 -15.53 -18.59 -13.83
CA ARG A 117 -14.98 -18.94 -15.15
C ARG A 117 -14.02 -20.12 -15.10
N THR A 118 -13.20 -20.20 -14.06
CA THR A 118 -12.10 -21.16 -13.94
C THR A 118 -12.24 -21.98 -12.66
N ALA A 119 -11.52 -23.10 -12.58
CA ALA A 119 -11.50 -23.92 -11.38
C ALA A 119 -10.98 -23.14 -10.15
N ALA A 120 -10.00 -22.24 -10.33
CA ALA A 120 -9.50 -21.40 -9.24
C ALA A 120 -10.55 -20.36 -8.79
N TRP A 121 -11.23 -19.69 -9.72
CA TRP A 121 -12.33 -18.79 -9.37
C TRP A 121 -13.51 -19.52 -8.72
N ARG A 122 -13.75 -20.79 -9.08
CA ARG A 122 -14.73 -21.65 -8.43
C ARG A 122 -14.36 -21.94 -6.98
N LYS A 123 -13.10 -22.31 -6.71
CA LYS A 123 -12.61 -22.51 -5.32
C LYS A 123 -12.80 -21.25 -4.46
N TYR A 124 -12.54 -20.07 -5.03
CA TYR A 124 -12.80 -18.79 -4.37
C TYR A 124 -14.29 -18.60 -4.07
N ALA A 125 -15.16 -18.80 -5.06
CA ALA A 125 -16.61 -18.69 -4.90
C ALA A 125 -17.14 -19.67 -3.83
N ASP A 126 -16.71 -20.93 -3.86
CA ASP A 126 -17.07 -21.96 -2.88
C ASP A 126 -16.64 -21.56 -1.45
N ALA A 127 -15.48 -20.92 -1.30
CA ALA A 127 -15.01 -20.42 -0.01
C ALA A 127 -15.84 -19.25 0.52
N CYS A 128 -16.31 -18.37 -0.36
CA CYS A 128 -17.25 -17.31 -0.02
C CYS A 128 -18.62 -17.88 0.41
N GLU A 129 -19.15 -18.85 -0.34
CA GLU A 129 -20.43 -19.50 -0.02
C GLU A 129 -20.36 -20.31 1.29
N ALA A 130 -19.24 -20.97 1.55
CA ALA A 130 -18.97 -21.68 2.80
C ALA A 130 -18.66 -20.76 3.99
N GLY A 131 -18.71 -19.43 3.81
CA GLY A 131 -18.50 -18.46 4.89
C GLY A 131 -17.08 -18.49 5.47
N ARG A 132 -16.07 -18.92 4.71
CA ARG A 132 -14.67 -19.02 5.17
C ARG A 132 -14.13 -17.66 5.65
N PRO A 133 -13.09 -17.60 6.52
CA PRO A 133 -12.48 -16.34 6.92
C PRO A 133 -12.03 -15.50 5.73
N TRP A 134 -12.02 -14.18 5.89
CA TRP A 134 -11.65 -13.25 4.82
C TRP A 134 -10.25 -13.50 4.24
N GLN A 135 -9.29 -13.87 5.10
CA GLN A 135 -7.91 -14.17 4.71
C GLN A 135 -7.87 -15.32 3.68
N THR A 136 -8.57 -16.42 3.97
CA THR A 136 -8.67 -17.56 3.05
C THR A 136 -9.34 -17.18 1.72
N ARG A 137 -10.32 -16.27 1.75
CA ARG A 137 -10.95 -15.76 0.52
C ARG A 137 -9.98 -14.90 -0.28
N ASP A 138 -9.23 -14.03 0.40
CA ASP A 138 -8.23 -13.15 -0.21
C ASP A 138 -7.09 -13.98 -0.85
N GLU A 139 -6.61 -15.05 -0.19
CA GLU A 139 -5.63 -16.00 -0.73
C GLU A 139 -6.12 -16.69 -2.01
N LEU A 140 -7.34 -17.23 -1.98
CA LEU A 140 -7.93 -17.90 -3.14
C LEU A 140 -8.18 -16.93 -4.30
N TRP A 141 -8.54 -15.68 -3.99
CA TRP A 141 -8.66 -14.61 -4.98
C TRP A 141 -7.31 -14.31 -5.64
N ILE A 142 -6.23 -14.19 -4.86
CA ILE A 142 -4.87 -13.94 -5.39
C ILE A 142 -4.45 -15.11 -6.28
N ALA A 143 -4.61 -16.34 -5.82
CA ALA A 143 -4.24 -17.53 -6.58
C ALA A 143 -4.98 -17.59 -7.94
N ALA A 144 -6.28 -17.33 -7.95
CA ALA A 144 -7.08 -17.31 -9.19
C ALA A 144 -6.64 -16.18 -10.13
N HIS A 145 -6.37 -14.99 -9.60
CA HIS A 145 -5.91 -13.86 -10.38
C HIS A 145 -4.49 -14.09 -10.95
N MET A 146 -3.61 -14.78 -10.24
CA MET A 146 -2.28 -15.16 -10.73
C MET A 146 -2.34 -16.20 -11.87
N GLU A 147 -3.30 -17.10 -11.82
CA GLU A 147 -3.55 -18.04 -12.93
C GLU A 147 -4.01 -17.30 -14.20
N ASP A 148 -4.87 -16.27 -14.06
CA ASP A 148 -5.26 -15.41 -15.17
C ASP A 148 -4.06 -14.63 -15.75
N MET A 149 -3.16 -14.15 -14.90
CA MET A 149 -1.92 -13.51 -15.34
C MET A 149 -1.04 -14.46 -16.17
N GLU A 150 -0.90 -15.71 -15.73
CA GLU A 150 -0.10 -16.69 -16.45
C GLU A 150 -0.75 -17.09 -17.78
N ARG A 151 -2.08 -17.16 -17.84
CA ARG A 151 -2.83 -17.31 -19.11
C ARG A 151 -2.54 -16.17 -20.09
N VAL A 152 -2.51 -14.92 -19.61
CA VAL A 152 -2.18 -13.75 -20.46
C VAL A 152 -0.75 -13.83 -20.99
N ARG A 153 0.21 -14.27 -20.18
CA ARG A 153 1.62 -14.42 -20.60
C ARG A 153 1.81 -15.58 -21.57
N SER A 154 1.28 -16.75 -21.23
CA SER A 154 1.42 -17.97 -22.05
C SER A 154 0.71 -17.86 -23.40
N SER A 155 -0.35 -17.05 -23.51
CA SER A 155 -1.00 -16.72 -24.79
C SER A 155 -0.27 -15.65 -25.62
N GLY A 156 0.84 -15.09 -25.11
CA GLY A 156 1.61 -14.05 -25.79
C GLY A 156 0.89 -12.71 -25.90
N LEU A 157 -0.22 -12.50 -25.19
CA LEU A 157 -0.99 -11.25 -25.23
C LEU A 157 -0.21 -10.05 -24.69
N ASP A 158 0.54 -10.24 -23.60
CA ASP A 158 1.40 -9.20 -23.02
C ASP A 158 2.48 -8.73 -24.02
N GLU A 159 3.12 -9.67 -24.70
CA GLU A 159 4.17 -9.37 -25.69
C GLU A 159 3.61 -8.68 -26.94
N ARG A 160 2.49 -9.19 -27.48
CA ARG A 160 1.80 -8.55 -28.61
C ARG A 160 1.35 -7.13 -28.27
N PHE A 161 0.84 -6.92 -27.06
CA PHE A 161 0.48 -5.58 -26.60
C PHE A 161 1.71 -4.66 -26.48
N ARG A 162 2.85 -5.14 -25.95
CA ARG A 162 4.09 -4.36 -25.90
C ARG A 162 4.58 -3.94 -27.28
N GLN A 163 4.49 -4.83 -28.27
CA GLN A 163 4.83 -4.52 -29.65
C GLN A 163 3.93 -3.41 -30.22
N GLN A 164 2.62 -3.46 -29.97
CA GLN A 164 1.71 -2.39 -30.35
C GLN A 164 2.02 -1.05 -29.68
N THR A 165 2.29 -1.06 -28.38
CA THR A 165 2.64 0.18 -27.65
C THR A 165 3.93 0.81 -28.18
N SER A 166 4.91 0.00 -28.55
CA SER A 166 6.19 0.47 -29.11
C SER A 166 6.00 1.18 -30.45
N ALA A 167 5.07 0.70 -31.29
CA ALA A 167 4.70 1.38 -32.54
C ALA A 167 4.00 2.73 -32.33
N HIS A 168 3.48 2.99 -31.13
CA HIS A 168 2.76 4.21 -30.75
C HIS A 168 3.44 4.99 -29.61
N ALA A 169 4.75 4.84 -29.46
CA ALA A 169 5.51 5.36 -28.31
C ALA A 169 5.35 6.86 -28.05
N HIS A 170 5.00 7.65 -29.08
CA HIS A 170 4.82 9.10 -28.98
C HIS A 170 3.37 9.54 -28.73
N ASP A 171 2.39 8.64 -28.74
CA ASP A 171 0.99 8.98 -28.47
C ASP A 171 0.73 8.99 -26.95
N PRO A 172 0.33 10.14 -26.36
CA PRO A 172 0.04 10.25 -24.93
C PRO A 172 -1.05 9.29 -24.42
N THR A 173 -1.97 8.86 -25.30
CA THR A 173 -2.99 7.87 -24.99
C THR A 173 -2.36 6.50 -24.82
N TRP A 174 -1.53 6.08 -25.77
CA TRP A 174 -0.84 4.78 -25.71
C TRP A 174 0.15 4.72 -24.54
N GLN A 175 0.84 5.83 -24.24
CA GLN A 175 1.65 5.94 -23.02
C GLN A 175 0.81 5.76 -21.75
N ALA A 176 -0.39 6.34 -21.69
CA ALA A 176 -1.29 6.15 -20.55
C ALA A 176 -1.78 4.70 -20.40
N ILE A 177 -2.07 4.01 -21.51
CA ILE A 177 -2.46 2.59 -21.51
C ILE A 177 -1.28 1.73 -21.05
N GLN A 178 -0.09 1.95 -21.60
CA GLN A 178 1.14 1.25 -21.20
C GLN A 178 1.43 1.44 -19.72
N GLN A 179 1.37 2.69 -19.22
CA GLN A 179 1.55 2.99 -17.79
C GLN A 179 0.52 2.28 -16.91
N HIS A 180 -0.72 2.15 -17.39
CA HIS A 180 -1.74 1.39 -16.66
C HIS A 180 -1.40 -0.10 -16.61
N VAL A 181 -1.01 -0.68 -17.74
CA VAL A 181 -0.59 -2.08 -17.85
C VAL A 181 0.63 -2.36 -16.98
N ASP A 182 1.64 -1.50 -17.00
CA ASP A 182 2.82 -1.63 -16.15
C ASP A 182 2.50 -1.50 -14.66
N ALA A 183 1.49 -0.70 -14.31
CA ALA A 183 0.98 -0.54 -12.96
C ALA A 183 0.17 -1.78 -12.51
N THR A 184 -0.61 -2.40 -13.39
CA THR A 184 -1.46 -3.55 -13.05
C THR A 184 -0.77 -4.91 -13.21
N LEU A 185 0.16 -5.03 -14.17
CA LEU A 185 0.86 -6.27 -14.54
C LEU A 185 2.36 -6.26 -14.17
N GLY A 186 3.03 -5.10 -14.19
CA GLY A 186 4.49 -4.96 -14.22
C GLY A 186 5.24 -4.89 -12.88
N THR A 187 4.61 -5.19 -11.75
CA THR A 187 5.19 -5.11 -10.39
C THR A 187 5.09 -6.43 -9.61
N ARG A 188 5.48 -7.59 -10.16
CA ARG A 188 5.08 -8.89 -9.55
C ARG A 188 6.13 -10.02 -9.54
N LEU A 189 7.40 -9.68 -9.33
CA LEU A 189 8.47 -10.67 -9.04
C LEU A 189 8.32 -11.38 -7.68
N MET A 190 7.46 -10.90 -6.76
CA MET A 190 7.28 -11.51 -5.43
C MET A 190 6.04 -12.38 -5.27
N ASP A 191 5.09 -12.36 -6.21
CA ASP A 191 3.84 -13.13 -6.10
C ASP A 191 4.05 -14.63 -6.36
N SER A 192 5.10 -15.01 -7.10
CA SER A 192 5.53 -16.40 -7.23
C SER A 192 6.08 -16.97 -5.91
N PHE A 193 6.81 -16.17 -5.12
CA PHE A 193 7.31 -16.58 -3.80
C PHE A 193 6.19 -16.71 -2.74
N ALA A 194 5.06 -16.01 -2.92
CA ALA A 194 3.87 -16.27 -2.09
C ALA A 194 3.16 -17.57 -2.49
N LEU A 195 3.08 -17.87 -3.80
CA LEU A 195 2.53 -19.12 -4.30
C LEU A 195 3.33 -20.36 -3.85
N ASP A 196 4.64 -20.21 -3.70
CA ASP A 196 5.53 -21.26 -3.19
C ASP A 196 5.59 -21.33 -1.65
N GLY A 197 4.77 -20.54 -0.95
CA GLY A 197 4.70 -20.51 0.52
C GLY A 197 5.95 -19.94 1.21
N THR A 198 6.86 -19.30 0.46
CA THR A 198 8.07 -18.68 0.99
C THR A 198 7.79 -17.34 1.67
N VAL A 199 6.63 -16.73 1.37
CA VAL A 199 6.17 -15.44 1.90
C VAL A 199 4.66 -15.52 2.15
N ALA A 200 4.15 -14.94 3.24
CA ALA A 200 2.70 -14.82 3.46
C ALA A 200 2.05 -14.03 2.30
N TYR A 201 0.92 -14.51 1.79
CA TYR A 201 0.26 -13.95 0.59
C TYR A 201 -0.06 -12.47 0.71
N GLU A 202 -0.48 -12.04 1.89
CA GLU A 202 -0.77 -10.64 2.22
C GLU A 202 0.46 -9.75 2.05
N THR A 203 1.66 -10.31 2.17
CA THR A 203 2.92 -9.59 2.03
C THR A 203 3.37 -9.44 0.57
N ALA A 204 3.28 -10.47 -0.26
CA ALA A 204 3.68 -10.36 -1.67
C ALA A 204 2.72 -9.46 -2.45
N PHE A 205 1.42 -9.69 -2.25
CA PHE A 205 0.37 -8.89 -2.83
C PHE A 205 0.41 -7.45 -2.33
N ALA A 206 0.80 -7.28 -1.06
CA ALA A 206 1.16 -5.99 -0.57
C ALA A 206 2.29 -5.43 -1.44
N HIS A 207 3.53 -5.92 -1.36
CA HIS A 207 4.66 -5.31 -2.08
C HIS A 207 4.36 -4.86 -3.53
N SER A 208 3.63 -5.69 -4.30
CA SER A 208 3.11 -5.34 -5.63
C SER A 208 2.26 -4.07 -5.65
N LEU A 209 1.25 -3.98 -4.78
CA LEU A 209 0.34 -2.84 -4.66
C LEU A 209 1.03 -1.53 -4.24
N SER A 210 2.02 -1.54 -3.32
CA SER A 210 2.79 -0.32 -3.01
C SER A 210 3.73 0.07 -4.13
N ALA A 211 4.37 -0.90 -4.78
CA ALA A 211 5.19 -0.63 -5.97
C ALA A 211 4.34 -0.02 -7.09
N THR A 212 3.13 -0.54 -7.31
CA THR A 212 2.12 0.00 -8.22
C THR A 212 1.74 1.42 -7.82
N PHE A 213 1.37 1.65 -6.56
CA PHE A 213 0.98 2.97 -6.07
C PHE A 213 2.12 4.02 -6.13
N SER A 214 3.34 3.62 -5.79
CA SER A 214 4.54 4.46 -5.89
C SER A 214 4.84 4.83 -7.34
N ARG A 215 4.72 3.89 -8.28
CA ARG A 215 4.82 4.16 -9.73
C ARG A 215 3.72 5.10 -10.20
N LEU A 216 2.48 4.91 -9.73
CA LEU A 216 1.34 5.77 -10.04
C LEU A 216 1.57 7.23 -9.63
N CYS A 217 2.18 7.47 -8.47
CA CYS A 217 2.49 8.82 -7.99
C CYS A 217 3.74 9.45 -8.61
N THR A 218 4.67 8.66 -9.15
CA THR A 218 5.98 9.17 -9.60
C THR A 218 6.18 9.18 -11.11
N VAL A 219 5.49 8.32 -11.86
CA VAL A 219 5.73 8.12 -13.31
C VAL A 219 4.45 8.21 -14.15
N SER A 220 3.26 8.05 -13.56
CA SER A 220 2.01 7.86 -14.32
C SER A 220 1.17 9.11 -14.57
N TRP A 221 1.79 10.29 -14.77
CA TRP A 221 1.08 11.56 -14.93
C TRP A 221 0.08 11.57 -16.09
N HIS A 222 0.42 10.96 -17.23
CA HIS A 222 -0.48 10.88 -18.40
C HIS A 222 -1.72 10.05 -18.11
N MET A 223 -1.56 8.91 -17.44
CA MET A 223 -2.65 8.05 -17.00
C MET A 223 -3.56 8.75 -15.99
N VAL A 224 -2.99 9.35 -14.94
CA VAL A 224 -3.74 10.07 -13.89
C VAL A 224 -4.52 11.25 -14.48
N ARG A 225 -3.87 12.10 -15.29
CA ARG A 225 -4.52 13.24 -15.94
C ARG A 225 -5.71 12.80 -16.79
N ARG A 226 -5.58 11.69 -17.51
CA ARG A 226 -6.66 11.15 -18.34
C ARG A 226 -7.83 10.64 -17.52
N TYR A 227 -7.58 9.88 -16.46
CA TYR A 227 -8.65 9.42 -15.56
C TYR A 227 -9.39 10.57 -14.88
N TRP A 228 -8.68 11.60 -14.45
CA TRP A 228 -9.29 12.81 -13.88
C TRP A 228 -10.17 13.54 -14.90
N TRP A 229 -9.65 13.77 -16.10
CA TRP A 229 -10.38 14.45 -17.16
C TRP A 229 -11.64 13.69 -17.57
N GLU A 230 -11.50 12.37 -17.77
CA GLU A 230 -12.61 11.50 -18.15
C GLU A 230 -13.65 11.32 -17.03
N GLY A 231 -13.20 11.26 -15.77
CA GLY A 231 -14.08 11.25 -14.61
C GLY A 231 -14.89 12.54 -14.50
N PHE A 232 -14.23 13.69 -14.63
CA PHE A 232 -14.89 15.00 -14.61
C PHE A 232 -15.92 15.12 -15.74
N ARG A 233 -15.53 14.75 -16.96
CA ARG A 233 -16.40 14.74 -18.12
C ARG A 233 -17.61 13.82 -17.95
N ALA A 234 -17.42 12.62 -17.41
CA ALA A 234 -18.49 11.67 -17.15
C ALA A 234 -19.52 12.19 -16.12
N MET A 235 -19.09 13.03 -15.17
CA MET A 235 -19.97 13.68 -14.22
C MET A 235 -20.80 14.80 -14.87
N LEU A 236 -20.19 15.57 -15.78
CA LEU A 236 -20.85 16.68 -16.49
C LEU A 236 -21.74 16.26 -17.65
N THR A 237 -21.49 15.11 -18.26
CA THR A 237 -22.27 14.62 -19.40
C THR A 237 -23.65 14.14 -18.90
N PRO A 238 -24.77 14.50 -19.57
CA PRO A 238 -26.09 13.97 -19.24
C PRO A 238 -26.08 12.44 -19.25
N ALA A 239 -26.80 11.82 -18.31
CA ALA A 239 -26.94 10.37 -18.31
C ALA A 239 -27.66 9.95 -19.60
N GLY A 240 -26.94 9.30 -20.51
CA GLY A 240 -27.54 8.66 -21.67
C GLY A 240 -28.49 7.54 -21.24
N GLU A 241 -29.24 6.97 -22.20
CA GLU A 241 -30.15 5.86 -21.94
C GLU A 241 -29.45 4.71 -21.21
N SER A 242 -30.05 4.30 -20.09
CA SER A 242 -29.56 3.18 -19.30
C SER A 242 -29.87 1.89 -20.06
N ARG A 243 -28.84 1.15 -20.48
CA ARG A 243 -28.99 -0.19 -21.06
C ARG A 243 -28.80 -1.26 -19.97
N PRO A 244 -29.69 -2.27 -19.88
CA PRO A 244 -29.47 -3.41 -19.00
C PRO A 244 -28.10 -4.05 -19.25
N GLY A 245 -27.39 -4.41 -18.18
CA GLY A 245 -26.06 -5.03 -18.27
C GLY A 245 -24.90 -4.10 -18.64
N ILE A 246 -25.14 -2.81 -18.90
CA ILE A 246 -24.09 -1.85 -19.26
C ILE A 246 -23.95 -0.77 -18.19
N VAL A 247 -22.77 -0.69 -17.55
CA VAL A 247 -22.49 0.37 -16.56
C VAL A 247 -22.35 1.73 -17.25
N THR A 248 -22.99 2.79 -16.75
CA THR A 248 -22.84 4.15 -17.28
C THR A 248 -21.49 4.75 -16.91
N TYR A 249 -20.93 5.64 -17.73
CA TYR A 249 -19.68 6.34 -17.42
C TYR A 249 -19.71 7.10 -16.10
N ARG A 250 -20.87 7.68 -15.73
CA ARG A 250 -21.06 8.32 -14.42
C ARG A 250 -20.92 7.33 -13.27
N ARG A 251 -21.50 6.13 -13.39
CA ARG A 251 -21.33 5.06 -12.39
C ARG A 251 -19.88 4.56 -12.34
N LEU A 252 -19.19 4.47 -13.49
CA LEU A 252 -17.76 4.13 -13.53
C LEU A 252 -16.90 5.18 -12.81
N ALA A 253 -17.19 6.47 -12.99
CA ALA A 253 -16.47 7.56 -12.32
C ALA A 253 -16.69 7.53 -10.80
N ILE A 254 -17.94 7.34 -10.35
CA ILE A 254 -18.27 7.20 -8.92
C ILE A 254 -17.62 5.94 -8.34
N GLY A 255 -17.66 4.82 -9.06
CA GLY A 255 -17.01 3.57 -8.69
C GLY A 255 -15.50 3.75 -8.55
N ALA A 256 -14.84 4.31 -9.56
CA ALA A 256 -13.41 4.60 -9.51
C ALA A 256 -13.04 5.48 -8.31
N ALA A 257 -13.81 6.53 -8.01
CA ALA A 257 -13.57 7.38 -6.83
C ALA A 257 -13.74 6.61 -5.51
N ARG A 258 -14.83 5.84 -5.37
CA ARG A 258 -15.11 5.01 -4.19
C ARG A 258 -14.02 3.96 -3.96
N TYR A 259 -13.67 3.20 -4.99
CA TYR A 259 -12.67 2.14 -4.87
C TYR A 259 -11.26 2.71 -4.71
N SER A 260 -10.95 3.89 -5.26
CA SER A 260 -9.69 4.59 -4.97
C SER A 260 -9.56 4.91 -3.49
N PHE A 261 -10.61 5.43 -2.85
CA PHE A 261 -10.60 5.71 -1.41
C PHE A 261 -10.48 4.42 -0.57
N THR A 262 -11.09 3.33 -1.03
CA THR A 262 -11.10 2.05 -0.31
C THR A 262 -9.76 1.33 -0.43
N VAL A 263 -9.16 1.30 -1.64
CA VAL A 263 -7.80 0.79 -1.88
C VAL A 263 -6.76 1.64 -1.16
N TRP A 264 -6.95 2.97 -1.09
CA TRP A 264 -6.12 3.84 -0.25
C TRP A 264 -6.15 3.43 1.22
N ASN A 265 -7.33 3.12 1.77
CA ASN A 265 -7.47 2.64 3.13
C ASN A 265 -6.94 1.20 3.31
N ALA A 266 -7.10 0.32 2.32
CA ALA A 266 -6.56 -1.04 2.32
C ALA A 266 -5.01 -1.06 2.29
N SER A 267 -4.37 -0.06 1.67
CA SER A 267 -2.91 0.18 1.75
C SER A 267 -2.41 0.40 3.20
N ARG A 268 -3.32 0.71 4.14
CA ARG A 268 -3.02 0.81 5.58
C ARG A 268 -3.05 -0.55 6.27
N VAL A 269 -3.95 -1.46 5.88
CA VAL A 269 -4.03 -2.85 6.39
C VAL A 269 -2.88 -3.70 5.83
N TYR A 270 -2.62 -3.54 4.53
CA TYR A 270 -1.44 -3.97 3.77
C TYR A 270 -0.10 -3.73 4.49
N ARG A 271 0.03 -2.57 5.17
CA ARG A 271 1.30 -2.19 5.81
C ARG A 271 1.57 -3.04 7.02
N ARG A 272 0.51 -3.49 7.70
CA ARG A 272 0.56 -4.43 8.80
C ARG A 272 1.08 -5.82 8.37
N GLY A 273 0.71 -6.28 7.16
CA GLY A 273 1.10 -7.59 6.61
C GLY A 273 2.53 -7.65 6.03
N MET A 274 3.03 -6.58 5.38
CA MET A 274 4.45 -6.48 5.00
C MET A 274 5.38 -6.56 6.20
N ARG A 275 4.97 -5.94 7.31
CA ARG A 275 5.71 -5.90 8.57
C ARG A 275 5.73 -7.25 9.30
N GLU A 276 4.86 -8.19 8.93
CA GLU A 276 4.85 -9.54 9.51
C GLU A 276 5.89 -10.47 8.88
N ARG A 277 6.22 -10.27 7.61
CA ARG A 277 7.29 -11.02 6.91
C ARG A 277 8.69 -10.67 7.40
N ASP A 278 8.95 -9.39 7.65
CA ASP A 278 10.31 -8.90 7.96
C ASP A 278 10.59 -8.81 9.47
N ARG A 279 9.71 -9.42 10.30
CA ARG A 279 9.75 -9.38 11.78
C ARG A 279 10.92 -10.16 12.40
N GLY A 280 11.80 -10.79 11.62
CA GLY A 280 12.78 -11.73 12.16
C GLY A 280 12.12 -12.74 13.11
N ARG A 281 12.88 -13.36 14.00
CA ARG A 281 12.30 -14.13 15.11
C ARG A 281 12.22 -13.22 16.33
N ARG A 282 11.09 -13.25 17.05
CA ARG A 282 10.98 -12.67 18.39
C ARG A 282 11.89 -13.46 19.32
N GLN A 283 13.13 -13.01 19.50
CA GLN A 283 14.01 -13.51 20.55
C GLN A 283 13.86 -12.56 21.73
N ALA A 284 13.17 -13.03 22.78
CA ALA A 284 12.89 -12.23 23.97
C ALA A 284 14.17 -11.87 24.77
N GLU A 285 15.31 -12.47 24.42
CA GLU A 285 16.56 -12.41 25.19
C GLU A 285 17.66 -11.56 24.53
N ASP A 286 17.53 -11.19 23.25
CA ASP A 286 18.55 -10.42 22.52
C ASP A 286 18.26 -8.91 22.61
N GLY A 287 18.94 -8.22 23.54
CA GLY A 287 19.00 -6.76 23.57
C GLY A 287 20.01 -6.20 22.57
N TRP A 288 19.72 -5.04 21.95
CA TRP A 288 20.64 -4.41 21.01
C TRP A 288 21.45 -3.28 21.67
N PRO A 289 22.79 -3.32 21.68
CA PRO A 289 23.63 -2.20 22.14
C PRO A 289 23.60 -0.93 21.27
N LEU A 290 22.46 -0.56 20.67
CA LEU A 290 22.27 0.63 19.80
C LEU A 290 23.03 1.86 20.29
N LEU A 291 22.77 2.26 21.54
CA LEU A 291 23.38 3.47 22.10
C LEU A 291 24.88 3.29 22.33
N ALA A 292 25.35 2.08 22.65
CA ALA A 292 26.77 1.82 22.80
C ALA A 292 27.49 1.83 21.44
N ASP A 293 26.86 1.32 20.38
CA ASP A 293 27.41 1.34 19.01
C ASP A 293 27.55 2.78 18.47
N VAL A 294 26.66 3.69 18.89
CA VAL A 294 26.64 5.10 18.45
C VAL A 294 27.49 6.00 19.34
N LEU A 295 27.36 5.88 20.67
CA LEU A 295 28.07 6.74 21.64
C LEU A 295 29.48 6.24 21.97
N GLY A 296 29.77 4.97 21.69
CA GLY A 296 31.04 4.33 22.02
C GLY A 296 31.38 4.51 23.51
N PRO A 297 32.56 5.06 23.84
CA PRO A 297 32.96 5.29 25.22
C PRO A 297 31.94 6.12 26.00
N ARG A 298 31.28 7.10 25.38
CA ARG A 298 30.39 8.07 26.06
C ARG A 298 29.09 7.47 26.59
N ILE A 299 28.84 6.18 26.35
CA ILE A 299 27.67 5.49 26.90
C ILE A 299 27.62 5.53 28.44
N HIS A 300 28.77 5.62 29.12
CA HIS A 300 28.84 5.75 30.59
C HIS A 300 28.28 7.08 31.11
N GLU A 301 28.13 8.09 30.24
CA GLU A 301 27.50 9.36 30.58
C GLU A 301 25.97 9.25 30.64
N VAL A 302 25.37 8.16 30.16
CA VAL A 302 23.91 7.96 30.05
C VAL A 302 23.40 7.06 31.17
N HIS A 303 22.26 7.41 31.76
CA HIS A 303 21.65 6.64 32.84
C HIS A 303 21.35 5.20 32.39
N PRO A 304 21.72 4.16 33.18
CA PRO A 304 21.55 2.76 32.79
C PRO A 304 20.11 2.37 32.42
N LEU A 305 19.11 3.01 33.03
CA LEU A 305 17.70 2.77 32.70
C LEU A 305 17.35 3.18 31.26
N ILE A 306 17.88 4.32 30.79
CA ILE A 306 17.72 4.78 29.40
C ILE A 306 18.40 3.78 28.47
N VAL A 307 19.61 3.35 28.80
CA VAL A 307 20.34 2.34 28.02
C VAL A 307 19.53 1.05 27.89
N ARG A 308 18.97 0.54 28.99
CA ARG A 308 18.12 -0.65 29.00
C ARG A 308 16.85 -0.49 28.15
N PHE A 309 16.22 0.69 28.18
CA PHE A 309 15.04 0.96 27.37
C PHE A 309 15.34 0.90 25.88
N TYR A 310 16.40 1.56 25.41
CA TYR A 310 16.77 1.54 24.00
C TYR A 310 17.40 0.20 23.56
N GLN A 311 17.89 -0.61 24.50
CA GLN A 311 18.30 -1.99 24.24
C GLN A 311 17.12 -2.92 23.98
N ASN A 312 16.08 -2.86 24.82
CA ASN A 312 14.86 -3.63 24.66
C ASN A 312 13.67 -2.96 25.40
N PRO A 313 12.87 -2.15 24.70
CA PRO A 313 11.75 -1.43 25.31
C PRO A 313 10.55 -2.35 25.60
N ALA A 314 10.55 -3.60 25.12
CA ALA A 314 9.48 -4.56 25.41
C ALA A 314 9.44 -4.98 26.89
N HIS A 315 10.50 -4.69 27.66
CA HIS A 315 10.58 -4.91 29.11
C HIS A 315 10.04 -3.75 29.93
N PHE A 316 9.35 -2.79 29.30
CA PHE A 316 8.78 -1.64 29.96
C PHE A 316 7.27 -1.57 29.75
N GLN A 317 6.55 -1.20 30.80
CA GLN A 317 5.19 -0.71 30.68
C GLN A 317 5.26 0.76 30.34
N VAL A 318 4.67 1.17 29.21
CA VAL A 318 4.76 2.55 28.74
C VAL A 318 3.37 3.17 28.66
N ARG A 319 3.26 4.40 29.16
CA ARG A 319 2.11 5.27 28.92
C ARG A 319 2.55 6.45 28.08
N VAL A 320 1.65 6.94 27.24
CA VAL A 320 1.91 8.08 26.36
C VAL A 320 0.86 9.17 26.55
N ARG A 321 1.29 10.42 26.51
CA ARG A 321 0.43 11.60 26.37
C ARG A 321 0.84 12.37 25.12
N VAL A 322 -0.13 12.80 24.32
CA VAL A 322 0.12 13.58 23.10
C VAL A 322 -0.60 14.93 23.17
N ASP A 323 0.18 16.00 23.08
CA ASP A 323 -0.29 17.38 23.15
C ASP A 323 0.11 18.14 21.86
N LEU A 324 -0.87 18.68 21.12
CA LEU A 324 -0.64 19.36 19.85
C LEU A 324 -0.93 20.86 20.00
N HIS A 325 0.11 21.65 20.23
CA HIS A 325 -0.01 23.04 20.69
C HIS A 325 -0.57 24.04 19.66
N THR A 326 -0.66 23.70 18.37
CA THR A 326 -1.15 24.64 17.34
C THR A 326 -2.18 24.04 16.39
N LEU A 327 -3.15 24.85 15.94
CA LEU A 327 -4.15 24.46 14.94
C LEU A 327 -3.52 23.92 13.63
N PRO A 328 -2.46 24.54 13.08
CA PRO A 328 -1.73 23.96 11.95
C PRO A 328 -1.11 22.61 12.27
N THR A 329 -0.53 22.41 13.46
CA THR A 329 0.00 21.09 13.86
C THR A 329 -1.12 20.06 13.92
N LYS A 330 -2.28 20.40 14.49
CA LYS A 330 -3.47 19.52 14.52
C LYS A 330 -3.92 19.16 13.10
N PHE A 331 -4.01 20.14 12.21
CA PHE A 331 -4.39 19.93 10.81
C PHE A 331 -3.37 19.06 10.06
N TRP A 332 -2.08 19.40 10.11
CA TRP A 332 -1.03 18.65 9.42
C TRP A 332 -0.82 17.27 10.02
N SER A 333 -0.94 17.09 11.33
CA SER A 333 -0.89 15.77 11.96
C SER A 333 -2.04 14.90 11.48
N ARG A 334 -3.26 15.45 11.34
CA ARG A 334 -4.40 14.74 10.72
C ARG A 334 -4.13 14.40 9.27
N VAL A 335 -3.64 15.35 8.47
CA VAL A 335 -3.33 15.13 7.05
C VAL A 335 -2.24 14.07 6.89
N ILE A 336 -1.15 14.17 7.64
CA ILE A 336 -0.04 13.20 7.63
C ILE A 336 -0.53 11.84 8.12
N THR A 337 -1.32 11.77 9.18
CA THR A 337 -1.91 10.50 9.64
C THR A 337 -2.86 9.90 8.61
N LEU A 338 -3.63 10.71 7.88
CA LEU A 338 -4.48 10.25 6.79
C LEU A 338 -3.67 9.79 5.56
N LEU A 339 -2.55 10.45 5.26
CA LEU A 339 -1.72 10.12 4.11
C LEU A 339 -0.80 8.93 4.38
N ILE A 340 -0.13 8.95 5.53
CA ILE A 340 0.89 8.00 5.95
C ILE A 340 0.28 6.90 6.83
N GLY A 341 -0.94 7.01 7.35
CA GLY A 341 -1.53 5.97 8.21
C GLY A 341 -0.79 5.77 9.54
N GLN A 342 0.17 6.64 9.85
CA GLN A 342 0.98 6.69 11.06
C GLN A 342 0.92 8.13 11.58
N GLY A 343 0.82 8.31 12.89
CA GLY A 343 0.69 9.65 13.48
C GLY A 343 -0.45 9.73 14.51
N PRO A 344 -0.31 10.58 15.54
CA PRO A 344 -1.42 10.94 16.39
C PRO A 344 -2.26 12.03 15.70
N TYR A 345 -3.51 11.73 15.36
CA TYR A 345 -4.41 12.71 14.70
C TYR A 345 -5.31 13.48 15.69
N GLU A 346 -5.30 13.05 16.96
CA GLU A 346 -6.05 13.62 18.09
C GLU A 346 -5.11 13.80 19.28
N GLU A 347 -5.37 14.82 20.11
CA GLU A 347 -4.77 14.91 21.44
C GLU A 347 -5.30 13.76 22.29
N SER A 348 -4.44 13.15 23.11
CA SER A 348 -4.89 12.01 23.91
C SER A 348 -5.82 12.44 25.05
N GLY A 349 -5.74 13.70 25.51
CA GLY A 349 -6.53 14.27 26.61
C GLY A 349 -6.20 13.67 27.99
N SER A 350 -5.74 12.43 28.04
CA SER A 350 -5.21 11.70 29.17
C SER A 350 -4.02 10.83 28.74
N GLU A 351 -3.34 10.20 29.71
CA GLU A 351 -2.40 9.12 29.40
C GLU A 351 -3.14 7.94 28.75
N VAL A 352 -2.52 7.33 27.74
CA VAL A 352 -3.00 6.09 27.11
C VAL A 352 -1.89 5.05 27.08
N ASP A 353 -2.27 3.77 27.04
CA ASP A 353 -1.29 2.70 26.98
C ASP A 353 -0.52 2.71 25.65
N ALA A 354 0.78 2.52 25.76
CA ALA A 354 1.70 2.37 24.65
C ALA A 354 2.47 1.05 24.79
N GLN A 355 2.57 0.30 23.71
CA GLN A 355 3.35 -0.92 23.65
C GLN A 355 4.49 -0.75 22.65
N PHE A 356 5.69 -1.10 23.09
CA PHE A 356 6.87 -1.10 22.24
C PHE A 356 7.24 -2.56 21.93
N ARG A 357 7.50 -2.84 20.66
CA ARG A 357 8.02 -4.14 20.22
C ARG A 357 9.24 -3.89 19.34
N VAL A 358 10.25 -4.71 19.51
CA VAL A 358 11.47 -4.61 18.72
C VAL A 358 11.82 -5.97 18.16
N PHE A 359 12.31 -5.97 16.92
CA PHE A 359 12.66 -7.17 16.19
C PHE A 359 14.01 -7.03 15.51
N ARG A 360 14.86 -8.03 15.66
CA ARG A 360 16.17 -8.07 15.01
C ARG A 360 16.10 -8.67 13.62
N ARG A 361 16.69 -7.99 12.64
CA ARG A 361 16.80 -8.47 11.27
C ARG A 361 18.15 -9.11 10.99
N GLY A 362 18.19 -9.95 9.95
CA GLY A 362 19.38 -10.69 9.55
C GLY A 362 20.53 -9.81 9.03
N ASP A 363 20.23 -8.58 8.61
CA ASP A 363 21.21 -7.58 8.17
C ASP A 363 21.79 -6.73 9.33
N GLY A 364 21.40 -7.02 10.58
CA GLY A 364 21.82 -6.29 11.76
C GLY A 364 21.00 -5.02 12.06
N SER A 365 20.02 -4.67 11.22
CA SER A 365 19.06 -3.60 11.53
C SER A 365 18.02 -4.04 12.56
N MET A 366 17.40 -3.08 13.24
CA MET A 366 16.31 -3.36 14.18
C MET A 366 15.03 -2.70 13.74
N HIS A 367 13.99 -3.50 13.61
CA HIS A 367 12.65 -3.02 13.38
C HIS A 367 12.00 -2.64 14.71
N PHE A 368 11.66 -1.37 14.86
CA PHE A 368 11.09 -0.79 16.05
C PHE A 368 9.62 -0.47 15.81
N LEU A 369 8.74 -1.01 16.65
CA LEU A 369 7.29 -0.87 16.58
C LEU A 369 6.79 -0.16 17.83
N ARG A 370 6.02 0.91 17.66
CA ARG A 370 5.29 1.62 18.71
C ARG A 370 3.81 1.50 18.44
N GLU A 371 3.08 0.94 19.38
CA GLU A 371 1.65 0.74 19.32
C GLU A 371 0.99 1.65 20.36
N LEU A 372 0.22 2.66 19.93
CA LEU A 372 -0.48 3.60 20.81
C LEU A 372 -1.98 3.35 20.73
N TYR A 373 -2.64 3.15 21.87
CA TYR A 373 -4.09 2.94 21.92
C TYR A 373 -4.82 4.27 22.13
N MET A 374 -5.28 4.91 21.05
CA MET A 374 -5.90 6.24 21.10
C MET A 374 -7.34 6.22 20.60
N GLY A 375 -8.29 6.72 21.40
CA GLY A 375 -9.69 6.88 20.98
C GLY A 375 -10.35 5.58 20.50
N GLY A 376 -10.02 4.44 21.13
CA GLY A 376 -10.52 3.12 20.73
C GLY A 376 -9.89 2.54 19.46
N THR A 377 -8.85 3.19 18.91
CA THR A 377 -8.13 2.70 17.73
C THR A 377 -6.65 2.48 18.03
N LEU A 378 -6.11 1.33 17.62
CA LEU A 378 -4.68 1.05 17.66
C LEU A 378 -3.95 1.85 16.56
N ARG A 379 -2.96 2.64 16.95
CA ARG A 379 -2.06 3.37 16.06
C ARG A 379 -0.69 2.72 16.13
N VAL A 380 -0.09 2.45 14.97
CA VAL A 380 1.18 1.73 14.89
C VAL A 380 2.19 2.60 14.16
N PHE A 381 3.32 2.88 14.80
CA PHE A 381 4.48 3.53 14.22
C PHE A 381 5.58 2.50 14.10
N ASP A 382 6.19 2.42 12.94
CA ASP A 382 7.26 1.49 12.66
C ASP A 382 8.35 2.19 11.89
N SER A 383 9.58 1.91 12.30
CA SER A 383 10.78 2.38 11.67
C SER A 383 11.89 1.37 11.91
N ASP A 384 12.85 1.34 11.01
CA ASP A 384 14.06 0.54 11.18
C ASP A 384 15.17 1.45 11.69
N PHE A 385 15.85 1.05 12.75
CA PHE A 385 17.05 1.73 13.21
C PHE A 385 18.27 1.01 12.66
N VAL A 386 19.19 1.78 12.09
CA VAL A 386 20.43 1.27 11.49
C VAL A 386 21.59 2.17 11.90
N VAL A 387 22.71 1.57 12.30
CA VAL A 387 23.96 2.30 12.52
C VAL A 387 24.81 2.19 11.27
N ARG A 388 25.23 3.33 10.71
CA ARG A 388 26.09 3.42 9.53
C ARG A 388 27.29 4.31 9.83
N SER A 389 28.45 4.05 9.22
CA SER A 389 29.59 4.96 9.33
C SER A 389 29.44 6.13 8.36
N VAL A 390 29.39 7.34 8.88
CA VAL A 390 29.37 8.60 8.11
C VAL A 390 30.66 9.34 8.42
N GLU A 391 31.50 9.56 7.41
CA GLU A 391 32.83 10.19 7.59
C GLU A 391 33.70 9.51 8.67
N GLY A 392 33.54 8.19 8.85
CA GLY A 392 34.26 7.42 9.87
C GLY A 392 33.60 7.41 11.25
N VAL A 393 32.47 8.10 11.44
CA VAL A 393 31.75 8.18 12.70
C VAL A 393 30.50 7.29 12.67
N PRO A 394 30.32 6.37 13.63
CA PRO A 394 29.07 5.62 13.79
C PRO A 394 27.89 6.57 14.00
N THR A 395 26.95 6.55 13.07
CA THR A 395 25.80 7.46 13.02
C THR A 395 24.52 6.66 12.97
N LEU A 396 23.55 7.05 13.80
CA LEU A 396 22.25 6.40 13.86
C LEU A 396 21.32 6.95 12.78
N PHE A 397 20.61 6.05 12.11
CA PHE A 397 19.56 6.39 11.16
C PHE A 397 18.24 5.76 11.58
N GLU A 398 17.16 6.54 11.53
CA GLU A 398 15.78 6.03 11.50
C GLU A 398 15.31 5.93 10.04
N VAL A 399 15.01 4.72 9.59
CA VAL A 399 14.73 4.37 8.20
C VAL A 399 13.28 3.94 8.07
N PHE A 400 12.54 4.64 7.21
CA PHE A 400 11.19 4.29 6.79
C PHE A 400 11.29 3.68 5.39
N VAL A 401 11.58 2.36 5.33
CA VAL A 401 11.87 1.64 4.09
C VAL A 401 10.74 1.80 3.07
N ASP A 402 9.48 1.74 3.53
CA ASP A 402 8.29 1.89 2.67
C ASP A 402 8.11 3.31 2.11
N LYS A 403 8.73 4.32 2.74
CA LYS A 403 8.68 5.72 2.30
C LYS A 403 9.94 6.14 1.56
N HIS A 404 10.97 5.30 1.51
CA HIS A 404 12.31 5.68 1.08
C HIS A 404 12.82 6.94 1.80
N ILE A 405 12.41 7.11 3.07
CA ILE A 405 12.85 8.21 3.92
C ILE A 405 13.85 7.66 4.91
N GLU A 406 14.99 8.33 5.04
CA GLU A 406 15.97 8.07 6.08
C GLU A 406 16.21 9.37 6.83
N VAL A 407 16.23 9.28 8.16
CA VAL A 407 16.49 10.40 9.06
C VAL A 407 17.79 10.11 9.79
N GLU A 408 18.80 10.92 9.55
CA GLU A 408 20.02 10.91 10.33
C GLU A 408 19.74 11.48 11.73
N LEU A 409 20.21 10.78 12.75
CA LEU A 409 19.98 11.11 14.15
C LEU A 409 21.30 11.47 14.84
N CYS A 410 21.31 12.62 15.48
CA CYS A 410 22.34 13.03 16.42
C CYS A 410 21.95 12.54 17.82
N VAL A 411 22.81 11.71 18.42
CA VAL A 411 22.61 11.14 19.76
C VAL A 411 23.60 11.79 20.72
N THR A 412 23.11 12.48 21.75
CA THR A 412 23.92 13.28 22.66
C THR A 412 23.52 13.02 24.12
N PRO A 413 24.45 12.56 24.99
CA PRO A 413 24.25 12.53 26.44
C PRO A 413 23.95 13.93 26.98
N LEU A 414 23.02 14.01 27.93
CA LEU A 414 22.65 15.25 28.62
C LEU A 414 23.17 15.23 30.06
N GLU A 415 23.02 16.36 30.75
CA GLU A 415 23.29 16.45 32.20
C GLU A 415 22.44 15.44 32.98
N GLU A 416 22.91 15.09 34.18
CA GLU A 416 22.24 14.15 35.09
C GLU A 416 21.95 12.75 34.50
N GLY A 417 22.69 12.37 33.45
CA GLY A 417 22.53 11.06 32.80
C GLY A 417 21.41 11.00 31.77
N GLY A 418 20.85 12.13 31.34
CA GLY A 418 19.84 12.17 30.29
C GLY A 418 20.37 11.83 28.89
N LEU A 419 19.48 11.77 27.90
CA LEU A 419 19.84 11.49 26.50
C LEU A 419 18.96 12.29 25.53
N SER A 420 19.57 12.98 24.57
CA SER A 420 18.87 13.57 23.41
C SER A 420 19.12 12.75 22.15
N ILE A 421 18.06 12.42 21.41
CA ILE A 421 18.10 11.85 20.07
C ILE A 421 17.37 12.83 19.14
N ARG A 422 18.11 13.47 18.24
CA ARG A 422 17.59 14.56 17.39
C ARG A 422 17.78 14.29 15.91
N GLY A 423 16.72 14.44 15.13
CA GLY A 423 16.77 14.41 13.67
C GLY A 423 17.56 15.59 13.10
N THR A 424 18.63 15.30 12.37
CA THR A 424 19.50 16.29 11.75
C THR A 424 19.20 16.47 10.27
N ASN A 425 19.36 15.39 9.50
CA ASN A 425 19.27 15.40 8.05
C ASN A 425 18.22 14.41 7.59
N PHE A 426 17.45 14.81 6.57
CA PHE A 426 16.44 13.97 5.95
C PHE A 426 16.89 13.60 4.54
N TYR A 427 16.77 12.33 4.21
CA TYR A 427 17.10 11.78 2.91
C TYR A 427 15.85 11.16 2.31
N TYR A 428 15.58 11.46 1.05
CA TYR A 428 14.57 10.79 0.25
C TYR A 428 15.25 10.09 -0.92
N ARG A 429 15.12 8.75 -0.98
CA ARG A 429 15.82 7.90 -1.96
C ARG A 429 17.33 8.19 -2.01
N GLY A 430 17.96 8.34 -0.84
CA GLY A 430 19.38 8.67 -0.69
C GLY A 430 19.75 10.12 -1.02
N THR A 431 18.82 10.94 -1.51
CA THR A 431 19.07 12.37 -1.77
C THR A 431 18.72 13.19 -0.55
N ARG A 432 19.67 13.97 -0.03
CA ARG A 432 19.43 14.89 1.09
C ARG A 432 18.42 15.95 0.68
N LEU A 433 17.33 16.06 1.43
CA LEU A 433 16.30 17.07 1.20
C LEU A 433 16.64 18.35 1.96
N PRO A 434 16.37 19.54 1.38
CA PRO A 434 16.40 20.78 2.12
C PRO A 434 15.22 20.79 3.11
N CYS A 435 15.49 20.57 4.39
CA CYS A 435 14.41 20.57 5.38
C CYS A 435 13.97 22.01 5.70
N PRO A 436 12.66 22.31 5.68
CA PRO A 436 12.13 23.65 5.93
C PRO A 436 12.21 24.09 7.41
N GLY A 437 13.07 23.47 8.21
CA GLY A 437 13.23 23.74 9.64
C GLY A 437 12.42 22.86 10.58
N LEU A 438 11.65 21.88 10.08
CA LEU A 438 10.98 20.92 10.96
C LEU A 438 11.98 19.89 11.47
N ARG A 439 12.10 19.76 12.79
CA ARG A 439 12.99 18.79 13.45
C ARG A 439 12.21 18.04 14.52
N VAL A 440 12.61 16.81 14.79
CA VAL A 440 12.10 16.02 15.90
C VAL A 440 13.24 15.73 16.85
N GLU A 441 13.01 15.97 18.13
CA GLU A 441 13.97 15.67 19.19
C GLU A 441 13.27 14.86 20.28
N PHE A 442 13.88 13.77 20.72
CA PHE A 442 13.45 13.00 21.87
C PHE A 442 14.47 13.18 22.99
N GLN A 443 14.03 13.75 24.11
CA GLN A 443 14.83 13.93 25.31
C GLN A 443 14.38 12.92 26.35
N SER A 444 15.32 12.13 26.87
CA SER A 444 15.07 11.09 27.87
C SER A 444 15.68 11.49 29.20
N HIS A 445 14.90 11.42 30.27
CA HIS A 445 15.30 11.73 31.64
C HIS A 445 14.80 10.66 32.59
N VAL A 446 15.49 10.47 33.71
CA VAL A 446 15.08 9.53 34.76
C VAL A 446 14.79 10.32 36.03
N TRP A 447 13.64 10.07 36.62
CA TRP A 447 13.23 10.66 37.89
C TRP A 447 12.62 9.60 38.81
N LYS A 448 12.50 9.91 40.10
CA LYS A 448 11.94 8.99 41.09
C LYS A 448 10.47 9.27 41.31
N ASP A 449 9.63 8.25 41.17
CA ASP A 449 8.20 8.39 41.43
C ASP A 449 7.83 8.48 42.91
N GLU A 450 6.53 8.59 43.21
CA GLU A 450 6.03 8.67 44.58
C GLU A 450 6.43 7.46 45.44
N ASN A 451 6.74 6.32 44.81
CA ASN A 451 7.22 5.11 45.47
C ASN A 451 8.76 5.02 45.51
N SER A 452 9.46 6.08 45.12
CA SER A 452 10.92 6.14 44.99
C SER A 452 11.52 5.17 43.96
N GLU A 453 10.72 4.68 43.02
CA GLU A 453 11.18 3.85 41.91
C GLU A 453 11.66 4.72 40.75
N ASP A 454 12.72 4.29 40.06
CA ASP A 454 13.23 5.00 38.90
C ASP A 454 12.27 4.86 37.71
N VAL A 455 11.77 5.99 37.21
CA VAL A 455 10.88 6.08 36.07
C VAL A 455 11.57 6.82 34.93
N LEU A 456 11.46 6.26 33.73
CA LEU A 456 11.97 6.86 32.52
C LEU A 456 10.91 7.73 31.87
N GLU A 457 11.22 9.00 31.67
CA GLU A 457 10.41 9.92 30.88
C GLU A 457 11.11 10.23 29.54
N ILE A 458 10.38 10.11 28.44
CA ILE A 458 10.87 10.44 27.10
C ILE A 458 9.94 11.50 26.50
N GLU A 459 10.44 12.72 26.39
CA GLU A 459 9.74 13.84 25.77
C GLU A 459 10.18 14.00 24.31
N GLY A 460 9.28 13.66 23.39
CA GLY A 460 9.39 13.97 21.97
C GLY A 460 8.83 15.35 21.65
N ARG A 461 9.64 16.24 21.09
CA ARG A 461 9.24 17.58 20.66
C ARG A 461 9.31 17.70 19.15
N LEU A 462 8.24 18.20 18.54
CA LEU A 462 8.25 18.65 17.15
C LEU A 462 8.65 20.12 17.13
N LEU A 463 9.82 20.40 16.58
CA LEU A 463 10.47 21.71 16.61
C LEU A 463 10.40 22.39 15.24
N MET A 464 10.20 23.70 15.24
CA MET A 464 10.31 24.59 14.08
C MET A 464 11.59 25.43 14.19
N GLN A 465 12.71 24.84 13.76
CA GLN A 465 14.05 25.41 13.80
C GLN A 465 14.66 25.46 12.39
N PRO A 466 14.33 26.51 11.60
CA PRO A 466 14.89 26.71 10.27
C PRO A 466 16.41 26.96 10.30
N ASP A 467 17.08 26.41 9.28
CA ASP A 467 18.53 26.42 9.14
C ASP A 467 19.07 27.79 8.74
N SER A 468 18.24 28.65 8.15
CA SER A 468 18.62 30.00 7.72
C SER A 468 18.19 31.07 8.71
N GLY A 469 19.02 32.11 8.88
CA GLY A 469 18.69 33.28 9.69
C GLY A 469 17.41 33.99 9.21
N TRP A 470 17.20 34.04 7.89
CA TRP A 470 15.96 34.53 7.28
C TRP A 470 14.74 33.67 7.62
N GLY A 471 14.89 32.34 7.63
CA GLY A 471 13.82 31.43 8.04
C GLY A 471 13.42 31.62 9.51
N ARG A 472 14.40 31.83 10.40
CA ARG A 472 14.12 32.14 11.82
C ARG A 472 13.40 33.48 11.97
N LEU A 473 13.84 34.50 11.22
CA LEU A 473 13.18 35.81 11.23
C LEU A 473 11.72 35.70 10.76
N LEU A 474 11.47 35.00 9.65
CA LEU A 474 10.14 34.83 9.08
C LEU A 474 9.22 34.02 10.01
N MET A 475 9.67 32.85 10.48
CA MET A 475 8.82 31.94 11.25
C MET A 475 8.64 32.42 12.69
N CYS A 476 9.71 32.84 13.37
CA CYS A 476 9.66 33.18 14.79
C CYS A 476 9.26 34.64 15.03
N ARG A 477 9.69 35.59 14.20
CA ARG A 477 9.37 37.03 14.42
C ARG A 477 8.17 37.53 13.63
N LEU A 478 8.07 37.22 12.34
CA LEU A 478 6.97 37.72 11.50
C LEU A 478 5.69 36.90 11.68
N LEU A 479 5.80 35.57 11.61
CA LEU A 479 4.65 34.66 11.74
C LEU A 479 4.36 34.25 13.20
N ARG A 480 5.19 34.69 14.16
CA ARG A 480 5.08 34.42 15.60
C ARG A 480 4.75 32.96 15.93
N ARG A 481 5.35 32.02 15.19
CA ARG A 481 5.14 30.59 15.43
C ARG A 481 5.92 30.16 16.66
N PRO A 482 5.33 29.36 17.57
CA PRO A 482 6.07 28.77 18.67
C PRO A 482 7.14 27.82 18.13
N GLU A 483 8.28 27.76 18.81
CA GLU A 483 9.37 26.86 18.44
C GLU A 483 8.96 25.38 18.60
N VAL A 484 8.19 25.08 19.65
CA VAL A 484 7.61 23.75 19.87
C VAL A 484 6.20 23.72 19.30
N LEU A 485 6.00 22.90 18.26
CA LEU A 485 4.73 22.76 17.55
C LEU A 485 3.82 21.69 18.16
N GLY A 486 4.39 20.74 18.90
CA GLY A 486 3.71 19.64 19.56
C GLY A 486 4.67 18.82 20.42
N THR A 487 4.12 18.14 21.41
CA THR A 487 4.86 17.32 22.37
C THR A 487 4.21 15.94 22.50
N ILE A 488 5.03 14.91 22.59
CA ILE A 488 4.62 13.55 22.94
C ILE A 488 5.47 13.11 24.13
N VAL A 489 4.83 12.74 25.24
CA VAL A 489 5.52 12.32 26.47
C VAL A 489 5.26 10.85 26.68
N TYR A 490 6.32 10.06 26.79
CA TYR A 490 6.26 8.66 27.19
C TYR A 490 6.77 8.51 28.62
N VAL A 491 6.00 7.82 29.45
CA VAL A 491 6.40 7.44 30.81
C VAL A 491 6.55 5.92 30.83
N ALA A 492 7.80 5.46 30.95
CA ALA A 492 8.18 4.06 30.88
C ALA A 492 8.63 3.56 32.26
N ARG A 493 7.98 2.50 32.74
CA ARG A 493 8.31 1.80 33.99
C ARG A 493 8.85 0.41 33.69
N PRO A 494 9.92 -0.07 34.36
CA PRO A 494 10.39 -1.43 34.19
C PRO A 494 9.30 -2.43 34.57
N LEU A 495 9.11 -3.48 33.77
CA LEU A 495 8.27 -4.61 34.17
C LEU A 495 8.99 -5.42 35.24
N ALA A 496 8.28 -5.78 36.33
CA ALA A 496 8.80 -6.70 37.33
C ALA A 496 9.17 -8.05 36.67
N ALA A 497 10.34 -8.60 37.02
CA ALA A 497 10.81 -9.86 36.49
C ALA A 497 9.76 -10.96 36.76
N GLY A 498 9.10 -11.45 35.69
CA GLY A 498 8.10 -12.53 35.75
C GLY A 498 6.71 -12.21 35.20
N VAL A 499 6.40 -10.95 34.85
CA VAL A 499 5.10 -10.62 34.23
C VAL A 499 5.18 -10.77 32.72
N VAL A 500 4.87 -11.98 32.23
CA VAL A 500 4.54 -12.19 30.81
C VAL A 500 3.19 -11.52 30.56
N VAL A 501 3.18 -10.41 29.82
CA VAL A 501 1.95 -9.76 29.35
C VAL A 501 1.16 -10.78 28.53
N LYS A 502 0.08 -11.31 29.11
CA LYS A 502 -0.89 -12.15 28.40
C LYS A 502 -1.46 -11.32 27.25
N THR A 503 -1.13 -11.73 26.03
CA THR A 503 -1.77 -11.22 24.83
C THR A 503 -3.17 -11.82 24.81
N THR A 504 -4.20 -11.02 25.09
CA THR A 504 -5.58 -11.42 24.79
C THR A 504 -5.73 -11.45 23.28
N SER A 505 -6.00 -12.67 22.79
CA SER A 505 -6.20 -13.07 21.39
C SER A 505 -7.30 -12.29 20.67
#